data_AF-A0A662ZLJ4-F1
#
_entry.id   AF-A0A662ZLJ4-F1
#
_cell.length_a   1.000
_cell.length_b   1.000
_cell.length_c   1.000
_cell.angle_alpha   90.00
_cell.angle_beta   90.00
_cell.angle_gamma   90.00
#
_symmetry.space_group_name_H-M   'P 1'
#
loop_
_entity.id
_entity.type
_entity.pdbx_description
1 polymer ?
#
loop_
_entity_poly.entity_id
_entity_poly.type
_entity_poly.pdbx_seq_one_letter_code
_entity_poly.pdbx_strand_id
1 'polypeptide(L)'
;MVKHMNNACYHYKNEGCFDLKSLYSKLLREGVPDSSKEIMGSVIVKSKKEQMPLKIVFVRNRNNEDKHICLLSTYTFLEDEQIIKIYARRWNIEVSFYNQKQFLGLESCYASKYSSIIAHTTLVCICTILLEYFKRCNTDVRSFGAVFEDCKQELQEIHLNIALDTLINTFTGYVKELRDRKLLKKGCHEKALSLAREMLSSWFTEQIAHVQNFVTRLREDLFPKKSRQNA
;
A
#
# COMPACT_ATOMS: atom_id res chain seq x y z
N MET A 1 -3.82 19.57 -0.45
CA MET A 1 -2.96 20.74 -0.67
C MET A 1 -3.82 21.95 -0.50
N VAL A 2 -3.46 22.78 0.45
CA VAL A 2 -4.09 24.07 0.65
C VAL A 2 -3.30 25.06 -0.18
N LYS A 3 -3.99 25.73 -1.10
CA LYS A 3 -3.44 26.91 -1.75
C LYS A 3 -3.62 28.09 -0.82
N HIS A 4 -2.68 29.03 -0.89
CA HIS A 4 -2.85 30.31 -0.23
C HIS A 4 -4.17 30.96 -0.69
N MET A 5 -5.05 31.24 0.26
CA MET A 5 -6.31 31.94 0.03
C MET A 5 -6.35 33.14 0.97
N ASN A 6 -6.64 34.33 0.44
CA ASN A 6 -6.67 35.57 1.22
C ASN A 6 -7.70 35.54 2.37
N ASN A 7 -8.69 34.65 2.31
CA ASN A 7 -9.76 34.53 3.31
C ASN A 7 -9.58 33.36 4.28
N ALA A 8 -8.54 32.52 4.10
CA ALA A 8 -8.28 31.39 4.98
C ALA A 8 -7.38 31.82 6.14
N CYS A 9 -7.83 31.56 7.36
CA CYS A 9 -7.13 31.97 8.57
C CYS A 9 -7.21 30.86 9.63
N TYR A 10 -6.10 30.67 10.34
CA TYR A 10 -5.84 29.56 11.23
C TYR A 10 -5.43 30.09 12.60
N HIS A 11 -6.11 29.65 13.65
CA HIS A 11 -5.72 29.96 15.01
C HIS A 11 -4.56 29.08 15.43
N TYR A 12 -3.44 29.71 15.80
CA TYR A 12 -2.23 29.01 16.19
C TYR A 12 -1.75 29.50 17.55
N LYS A 13 -1.76 28.59 18.54
CA LYS A 13 -1.60 28.89 19.96
C LYS A 13 -2.63 29.96 20.40
N ASN A 14 -2.73 30.33 21.68
CA ASN A 14 -3.73 31.32 22.14
C ASN A 14 -3.43 32.76 21.66
N GLU A 15 -2.67 32.92 20.58
CA GLU A 15 -2.01 34.16 20.14
C GLU A 15 -2.68 34.80 18.91
N GLY A 16 -3.79 34.24 18.41
CA GLY A 16 -4.61 34.85 17.37
C GLY A 16 -4.74 34.04 16.08
N CYS A 17 -5.26 34.69 15.03
CA CYS A 17 -5.55 34.08 13.74
C CYS A 17 -4.53 34.52 12.69
N PHE A 18 -3.90 33.56 12.01
CA PHE A 18 -2.86 33.80 11.01
C PHE A 18 -3.28 33.25 9.64
N ASP A 19 -2.90 33.94 8.56
CA ASP A 19 -2.95 33.37 7.22
C ASP A 19 -1.84 32.31 7.04
N LEU A 20 -1.92 31.53 5.96
CA LEU A 20 -0.96 30.43 5.75
C LEU A 20 0.50 30.93 5.63
N LYS A 21 0.72 32.12 5.04
CA LYS A 21 2.05 32.71 4.88
C LYS A 21 2.62 33.20 6.21
N SER A 22 1.87 33.99 6.97
CA SER A 22 2.33 34.49 8.28
C SER A 22 2.49 33.36 9.28
N LEU A 23 1.62 32.35 9.22
CA LEU A 23 1.78 31.13 10.00
C LEU A 23 3.11 30.43 9.66
N TYR A 24 3.42 30.24 8.37
CA TYR A 24 4.69 29.63 7.96
C TYR A 24 5.91 30.45 8.39
N SER A 25 5.90 31.78 8.20
CA SER A 25 6.98 32.66 8.64
C SER A 25 7.20 32.61 10.15
N LYS A 26 6.12 32.46 10.93
CA LYS A 26 6.20 32.30 12.38
C LYS A 26 6.79 30.95 12.77
N LEU A 27 6.33 29.87 12.15
CA LEU A 27 6.85 28.52 12.39
C LEU A 27 8.33 28.39 12.02
N LEU A 28 8.78 29.10 10.98
CA LEU A 28 10.18 29.17 10.59
C LEU A 28 11.05 29.79 11.70
N ARG A 29 10.55 30.84 12.37
CA ARG A 29 11.24 31.44 13.54
C ARG A 29 11.28 30.51 14.75
N GLU A 30 10.27 29.66 14.91
CA GLU A 30 10.20 28.65 15.96
C GLU A 30 11.01 27.38 15.63
N GLY A 31 11.63 27.29 14.46
CA GLY A 31 12.44 26.14 14.03
C GLY A 31 11.63 24.88 13.72
N VAL A 32 10.32 25.00 13.47
CA VAL A 32 9.43 23.85 13.21
C VAL A 32 9.66 23.22 11.83
N PRO A 33 9.66 23.97 10.70
CA PRO A 33 9.94 23.40 9.40
C PRO A 33 11.45 23.24 9.20
N ASP A 34 11.91 22.00 9.12
CA ASP A 34 13.27 21.64 8.77
C ASP A 34 13.42 21.53 7.25
N SER A 35 14.00 22.56 6.64
CA SER A 35 14.23 22.62 5.20
C SER A 35 15.22 21.57 4.69
N SER A 36 15.90 20.78 5.53
CA SER A 36 16.77 19.66 5.13
C SER A 36 16.02 18.35 4.89
N LYS A 37 14.79 18.20 5.43
CA LYS A 37 13.94 17.02 5.27
C LYS A 37 12.91 17.17 4.15
N GLU A 38 12.46 16.03 3.61
CA GLU A 38 11.35 16.02 2.63
C GLU A 38 10.02 16.39 3.29
N ILE A 39 9.77 15.84 4.48
CA ILE A 39 8.69 16.26 5.37
C ILE A 39 9.31 17.29 6.30
N MET A 40 9.04 18.57 6.03
CA MET A 40 9.66 19.67 6.76
C MET A 40 9.14 19.72 8.20
N GLY A 41 7.88 19.39 8.42
CA GLY A 41 7.27 19.32 9.74
C GLY A 41 5.76 19.48 9.68
N SER A 42 5.11 19.39 10.84
CA SER A 42 3.67 19.58 10.96
C SER A 42 3.30 20.42 12.18
N VAL A 43 2.11 21.00 12.11
CA VAL A 43 1.57 21.85 13.17
C VAL A 43 0.08 21.58 13.33
N ILE A 44 -0.41 21.63 14.57
CA ILE A 44 -1.84 21.59 14.86
C ILE A 44 -2.33 23.02 15.06
N VAL A 45 -3.36 23.39 14.31
CA VAL A 45 -4.03 24.69 14.35
C VAL A 45 -5.53 24.50 14.54
N LYS A 46 -6.28 25.56 14.83
CA LYS A 46 -7.74 25.54 14.85
C LYS A 46 -8.31 26.35 13.69
N SER A 47 -9.43 25.88 13.13
CA SER A 47 -10.17 26.62 12.09
C SER A 47 -10.78 27.91 12.65
N LYS A 48 -10.79 29.00 11.87
CA LYS A 48 -11.38 30.29 12.27
C LYS A 48 -12.86 30.20 12.67
N LYS A 49 -13.67 29.47 11.88
CA LYS A 49 -15.13 29.45 12.06
C LYS A 49 -15.60 28.47 13.13
N GLU A 50 -15.12 27.23 13.06
CA GLU A 50 -15.64 26.13 13.87
C GLU A 50 -14.70 25.72 15.01
N GLN A 51 -13.54 26.38 15.14
CA GLN A 51 -12.50 26.03 16.13
C GLN A 51 -12.06 24.55 16.09
N MET A 52 -12.37 23.85 14.97
CA MET A 52 -12.03 22.45 14.76
C MET A 52 -10.50 22.30 14.66
N PRO A 53 -9.90 21.31 15.35
CA PRO A 53 -8.48 21.04 15.24
C PRO A 53 -8.14 20.54 13.84
N LEU A 54 -7.07 21.06 13.29
CA LEU A 54 -6.57 20.77 11.95
C LEU A 54 -5.06 20.57 12.04
N LYS A 55 -4.54 19.60 11.29
CA LYS A 55 -3.10 19.40 11.14
C LYS A 55 -2.66 19.94 9.79
N ILE A 56 -1.68 20.84 9.79
CA ILE A 56 -0.99 21.31 8.58
C ILE A 56 0.35 20.60 8.51
N VAL A 57 0.61 19.93 7.40
CA VAL A 57 1.88 19.25 7.10
C VAL A 57 2.58 20.00 5.99
N PHE A 58 3.85 20.36 6.20
CA PHE A 58 4.69 21.03 5.23
C PHE A 58 5.61 20.00 4.55
N VAL A 59 5.55 19.96 3.23
CA VAL A 59 6.31 19.02 2.40
C VAL A 59 7.15 19.80 1.40
N ARG A 60 8.41 19.43 1.21
CA ARG A 60 9.26 20.05 0.19
C ARG A 60 8.69 19.78 -1.21
N ASN A 61 8.65 20.80 -2.04
CA ASN A 61 8.30 20.60 -3.44
C ASN A 61 9.54 20.17 -4.25
N ARG A 62 9.55 18.92 -4.74
CA ARG A 62 10.65 18.41 -5.56
C ARG A 62 10.76 19.08 -6.94
N ASN A 63 9.66 19.67 -7.43
CA ASN A 63 9.65 20.33 -8.75
C ASN A 63 10.07 21.81 -8.66
N ASN A 64 10.06 22.40 -7.47
CA ASN A 64 10.42 23.81 -7.27
C ASN A 64 10.94 23.97 -5.83
N GLU A 65 12.27 24.01 -5.69
CA GLU A 65 12.95 24.00 -4.40
C GLU A 65 12.64 25.22 -3.52
N ASP A 66 12.32 26.36 -4.14
CA ASP A 66 11.95 27.60 -3.44
C ASP A 66 10.53 27.55 -2.85
N LYS A 67 9.74 26.54 -3.21
CA LYS A 67 8.34 26.40 -2.77
C LYS A 67 8.15 25.15 -1.92
N HIS A 68 7.19 25.24 -1.01
CA HIS A 68 6.73 24.10 -0.22
C HIS A 68 5.25 23.82 -0.51
N ILE A 69 4.84 22.59 -0.24
CA ILE A 69 3.47 22.10 -0.36
C ILE A 69 2.88 22.00 1.04
N CYS A 70 1.74 22.65 1.27
CA CYS A 70 1.00 22.53 2.52
C CYS A 70 -0.16 21.56 2.35
N LEU A 71 -0.20 20.51 3.15
CA LEU A 71 -1.35 19.60 3.26
C LEU A 71 -2.11 19.90 4.54
N LEU A 72 -3.44 19.96 4.47
CA LEU A 72 -4.31 20.15 5.62
C LEU A 72 -5.13 18.89 5.83
N SER A 73 -5.18 18.41 7.06
CA SER A 73 -5.95 17.25 7.49
C SER A 73 -6.82 17.60 8.68
N THR A 74 -8.04 17.07 8.71
CA THR A 74 -8.93 17.08 9.88
C THR A 74 -8.56 15.99 10.89
N TYR A 75 -7.91 14.93 10.42
CA TYR A 75 -7.42 13.84 11.26
C TYR A 75 -6.05 14.20 11.84
N THR A 76 -6.06 14.79 13.03
CA THR A 76 -4.83 15.26 13.72
C THR A 76 -4.00 14.13 14.33
N PHE A 77 -4.61 12.97 14.59
CA PHE A 77 -3.94 11.80 15.14
C PHE A 77 -3.08 11.03 14.13
N LEU A 78 -3.29 11.24 12.82
CA LEU A 78 -2.52 10.57 11.79
C LEU A 78 -1.09 11.10 11.75
N GLU A 79 -0.15 10.19 11.47
CA GLU A 79 1.24 10.55 11.20
C GLU A 79 1.35 11.34 9.88
N ASP A 80 2.39 12.17 9.78
CA ASP A 80 2.59 13.04 8.61
C ASP A 80 2.73 12.24 7.32
N GLU A 81 3.43 11.10 7.37
CA GLU A 81 3.55 10.18 6.25
C GLU A 81 2.20 9.62 5.79
N GLN A 82 1.31 9.28 6.72
CA GLN A 82 0.00 8.72 6.39
C GLN A 82 -0.87 9.77 5.69
N ILE A 83 -0.84 11.02 6.17
CA ILE A 83 -1.52 12.15 5.52
C ILE A 83 -0.99 12.34 4.10
N ILE A 84 0.32 12.30 3.91
CA ILE A 84 0.95 12.41 2.58
C ILE A 84 0.55 11.23 1.68
N LYS A 85 0.58 10.00 2.19
CA LYS A 85 0.16 8.79 1.44
C LYS A 85 -1.29 8.87 0.99
N ILE A 86 -2.20 9.30 1.87
CA ILE A 86 -3.62 9.51 1.54
C ILE A 86 -3.74 10.61 0.48
N TYR A 87 -3.02 11.73 0.65
CA TYR A 87 -3.05 12.81 -0.31
C TYR A 87 -2.48 12.43 -1.69
N ALA A 88 -1.46 11.59 -1.73
CA ALA A 88 -0.89 11.06 -2.97
C ALA A 88 -1.93 10.27 -3.78
N ARG A 89 -2.82 9.52 -3.12
CA ARG A 89 -3.93 8.81 -3.82
C ARG A 89 -4.86 9.76 -4.57
N ARG A 90 -5.06 10.98 -4.06
CA ARG A 90 -5.89 12.02 -4.71
C ARG A 90 -5.29 12.49 -6.05
N TRP A 91 -3.96 12.47 -6.19
CA TRP A 91 -3.30 12.86 -7.45
C TRP A 91 -3.75 11.99 -8.62
N ASN A 92 -4.10 10.72 -8.37
CA ASN A 92 -4.62 9.82 -9.41
C ASN A 92 -5.89 10.36 -10.09
N ILE A 93 -6.70 11.16 -9.38
CA ILE A 93 -7.89 11.79 -9.96
C ILE A 93 -7.48 12.85 -11.00
N GLU A 94 -6.43 13.63 -10.75
CA GLU A 94 -5.94 14.63 -11.70
C GLU A 94 -5.39 13.97 -12.96
N VAL A 95 -4.63 12.89 -12.80
CA VAL A 95 -4.15 12.08 -13.93
C VAL A 95 -5.33 11.46 -14.70
N SER A 96 -6.34 10.98 -13.99
CA SER A 96 -7.56 10.44 -14.60
C SER A 96 -8.28 11.50 -15.44
N PHE A 97 -8.47 12.72 -14.92
CA PHE A 97 -9.06 13.83 -15.68
C PHE A 97 -8.21 14.23 -16.88
N TYR A 98 -6.89 14.27 -16.73
CA TYR A 98 -5.98 14.51 -17.86
C TYR A 98 -6.19 13.46 -18.97
N ASN A 99 -6.22 12.17 -18.60
CA ASN A 99 -6.43 11.08 -19.55
C ASN A 99 -7.81 11.13 -20.21
N GLN A 100 -8.85 11.45 -19.45
CA GLN A 100 -10.22 11.59 -19.96
C GLN A 100 -10.31 12.69 -21.02
N LYS A 101 -9.65 13.83 -20.79
CA LYS A 101 -9.60 14.93 -21.75
C LYS A 101 -8.79 14.54 -22.99
N GLN A 102 -7.59 14.02 -22.79
CA GLN A 102 -6.63 13.77 -23.87
C GLN A 102 -7.01 12.59 -24.76
N PHE A 103 -7.54 11.51 -24.20
CA PHE A 103 -7.75 10.25 -24.91
C PHE A 103 -9.22 9.85 -25.06
N LEU A 104 -10.10 10.29 -24.16
CA LEU A 104 -11.52 9.91 -24.18
C LEU A 104 -12.44 11.03 -24.65
N GLY A 105 -11.87 12.17 -25.07
CA GLY A 105 -12.64 13.26 -25.65
C GLY A 105 -13.66 13.86 -24.68
N LEU A 106 -13.32 13.97 -23.39
CA LEU A 106 -14.22 14.57 -22.40
C LEU A 106 -14.64 16.00 -22.81
N GLU A 107 -13.72 16.77 -23.40
CA GLU A 107 -13.95 18.15 -23.84
C GLU A 107 -14.46 18.27 -25.29
N SER A 108 -14.42 17.19 -26.09
CA SER A 108 -14.80 17.22 -27.51
C SER A 108 -16.30 17.01 -27.75
N CYS A 109 -17.14 17.04 -26.70
CA CYS A 109 -18.58 16.88 -26.84
C CYS A 109 -19.24 18.22 -27.21
N TYR A 110 -19.63 18.36 -28.48
CA TYR A 110 -20.34 19.55 -28.99
C TYR A 110 -21.87 19.38 -28.99
N ALA A 111 -22.42 18.54 -28.12
CA ALA A 111 -23.85 18.31 -28.06
C ALA A 111 -24.59 19.54 -27.51
N SER A 112 -25.69 19.95 -28.16
CA SER A 112 -26.50 21.09 -27.75
C SER A 112 -27.50 20.75 -26.63
N LYS A 113 -27.83 19.47 -26.44
CA LYS A 113 -28.77 19.00 -25.42
C LYS A 113 -28.02 18.64 -24.14
N TYR A 114 -28.49 19.17 -23.01
CA TYR A 114 -27.91 18.91 -21.68
C TYR A 114 -27.85 17.41 -21.35
N SER A 115 -28.91 16.65 -21.65
CA SER A 115 -28.94 15.20 -21.42
C SER A 115 -27.86 14.44 -22.21
N SER A 116 -27.52 14.91 -23.41
CA SER A 116 -26.47 14.30 -24.24
C SER A 116 -25.08 14.58 -23.66
N ILE A 117 -24.85 15.77 -23.10
CA ILE A 117 -23.60 16.12 -22.41
C ILE A 117 -23.41 15.24 -21.16
N ILE A 118 -24.47 15.04 -20.38
CA ILE A 118 -24.44 14.14 -19.20
C ILE A 118 -24.15 12.71 -19.64
N ALA A 119 -24.84 12.21 -20.66
CA ALA A 119 -24.64 10.85 -21.16
C ALA A 119 -23.19 10.63 -21.63
N HIS A 120 -22.63 11.57 -22.39
CA HIS A 120 -21.23 11.53 -22.84
C HIS A 120 -20.26 11.53 -21.66
N THR A 121 -20.41 12.47 -20.72
CA THR A 121 -19.54 12.58 -19.54
C THR A 121 -19.58 11.28 -18.72
N THR A 122 -20.77 10.72 -18.52
CA THR A 122 -20.96 9.46 -17.78
C THR A 122 -20.27 8.30 -18.50
N LEU A 123 -20.39 8.21 -19.83
CA LEU A 123 -19.74 7.19 -20.64
C LEU A 123 -18.21 7.30 -20.54
N VAL A 124 -17.66 8.51 -20.63
CA VAL A 124 -16.22 8.76 -20.45
C VAL A 124 -15.74 8.32 -19.06
N CYS A 125 -16.51 8.61 -18.00
CA CYS A 125 -16.19 8.14 -16.65
C CYS A 125 -16.21 6.61 -16.55
N ILE A 126 -17.22 5.93 -17.12
CA ILE A 126 -17.30 4.46 -17.14
C ILE A 126 -16.11 3.86 -17.90
N CYS A 127 -15.81 4.37 -19.10
CA CYS A 127 -14.65 3.93 -19.89
C CYS A 127 -13.34 4.09 -19.11
N THR A 128 -13.19 5.19 -18.36
CA THR A 128 -12.01 5.41 -17.52
C THR A 128 -11.90 4.38 -16.40
N ILE A 129 -13.01 4.06 -15.74
CA ILE A 129 -13.04 3.04 -14.68
C ILE A 129 -12.63 1.68 -15.25
N LEU A 130 -13.18 1.31 -16.41
CA LEU A 130 -12.85 0.05 -17.08
C LEU A 130 -11.37 -0.01 -17.48
N LEU A 131 -10.83 1.06 -18.08
CA LEU A 131 -9.42 1.11 -18.47
C LEU A 131 -8.49 1.02 -17.25
N GLU A 132 -8.77 1.74 -16.17
CA GLU A 132 -7.99 1.64 -14.93
C GLU A 132 -8.15 0.26 -14.27
N TYR A 133 -9.31 -0.39 -14.38
CA TYR A 133 -9.50 -1.77 -13.93
C TYR A 133 -8.63 -2.75 -14.73
N PHE A 134 -8.70 -2.71 -16.07
CA PHE A 134 -7.88 -3.57 -16.93
C PHE A 134 -6.38 -3.36 -16.71
N LYS A 135 -5.96 -2.11 -16.54
CA LYS A 135 -4.58 -1.75 -16.19
C LYS A 135 -4.14 -2.37 -14.85
N ARG A 136 -5.00 -2.35 -13.82
CA ARG A 136 -4.71 -3.00 -12.54
C ARG A 136 -4.58 -4.51 -12.65
N CYS A 137 -5.47 -5.15 -13.42
CA CYS A 137 -5.43 -6.59 -13.63
C CYS A 137 -4.20 -7.04 -14.41
N ASN A 138 -3.77 -6.27 -15.41
CA ASN A 138 -2.80 -6.74 -16.40
C ASN A 138 -1.40 -6.13 -16.30
N THR A 139 -1.24 -4.98 -15.64
CA THR A 139 0.01 -4.20 -15.73
C THR A 139 0.52 -3.68 -14.39
N ASP A 140 -0.35 -3.54 -13.38
CA ASP A 140 0.04 -2.92 -12.11
C ASP A 140 0.59 -3.93 -11.09
N VAL A 141 1.89 -4.17 -11.15
CA VAL A 141 2.64 -4.96 -10.17
C VAL A 141 2.46 -4.42 -8.73
N ARG A 142 2.18 -3.12 -8.53
CA ARG A 142 1.95 -2.58 -7.18
C ARG A 142 0.65 -3.05 -6.55
N SER A 143 -0.36 -3.36 -7.35
CA SER A 143 -1.64 -3.91 -6.86
C SER A 143 -1.45 -5.33 -6.29
N PHE A 144 -0.51 -6.10 -6.84
CA PHE A 144 -0.09 -7.39 -6.26
C PHE A 144 0.70 -7.24 -4.96
N GLY A 145 1.26 -6.07 -4.66
CA GLY A 145 2.01 -5.83 -3.43
C GLY A 145 1.13 -5.92 -2.17
N ALA A 146 -0.12 -5.45 -2.24
CA ALA A 146 -1.07 -5.58 -1.13
C ALA A 146 -1.49 -7.04 -0.95
N VAL A 147 -1.84 -7.73 -2.04
CA VAL A 147 -2.15 -9.17 -2.02
C VAL A 147 -0.96 -9.99 -1.48
N PHE A 148 0.27 -9.61 -1.84
CA PHE A 148 1.47 -10.26 -1.32
C PHE A 148 1.67 -10.01 0.18
N GLU A 149 1.43 -8.79 0.67
CA GLU A 149 1.53 -8.48 2.10
C GLU A 149 0.42 -9.17 2.90
N ASP A 150 -0.80 -9.22 2.38
CA ASP A 150 -1.92 -9.96 2.97
C ASP A 150 -1.61 -11.47 2.99
N CYS A 151 -1.15 -12.05 1.88
CA CYS A 151 -0.72 -13.46 1.84
C CYS A 151 0.44 -13.74 2.80
N LYS A 152 1.40 -12.82 2.93
CA LYS A 152 2.51 -12.94 3.88
C LYS A 152 2.00 -12.90 5.32
N GLN A 153 1.03 -12.04 5.64
CA GLN A 153 0.43 -11.98 6.96
C GLN A 153 -0.32 -13.28 7.28
N GLU A 154 -1.15 -13.77 6.36
CA GLU A 154 -1.85 -15.06 6.50
C GLU A 154 -0.88 -16.25 6.64
N LEU A 155 0.23 -16.25 5.89
CA LEU A 155 1.32 -17.24 6.02
C LEU A 155 2.10 -17.12 7.34
N GLN A 156 2.07 -15.95 8.00
CA GLN A 156 2.66 -15.76 9.33
C GLN A 156 1.70 -16.19 10.44
N GLU A 157 0.39 -16.04 10.24
CA GLU A 157 -0.65 -16.38 11.23
C GLU A 157 -0.72 -17.89 11.50
N ILE A 158 -0.49 -18.73 10.49
CA ILE A 158 -0.06 -20.11 10.72
C ILE A 158 1.45 -20.13 10.56
N HIS A 159 2.17 -19.96 11.67
CA HIS A 159 3.59 -20.25 11.74
C HIS A 159 3.85 -21.64 11.12
N LEU A 160 4.27 -21.67 9.85
CA LEU A 160 4.37 -22.90 9.05
C LEU A 160 5.21 -23.95 9.78
N ASN A 161 6.27 -23.51 10.46
CA ASN A 161 7.07 -24.34 11.35
C ASN A 161 6.24 -25.06 12.43
N ILE A 162 5.27 -24.41 13.06
CA ILE A 162 4.38 -25.00 14.07
C ILE A 162 3.45 -26.04 13.44
N ALA A 163 2.87 -25.74 12.27
CA ALA A 163 2.00 -26.68 11.56
C ALA A 163 2.78 -27.95 11.13
N LEU A 164 4.00 -27.77 10.62
CA LEU A 164 4.87 -28.87 10.22
C LEU A 164 5.36 -29.70 11.41
N ASP A 165 5.71 -29.05 12.52
CA ASP A 165 6.10 -29.75 13.74
C ASP A 165 4.92 -30.55 14.32
N THR A 166 3.71 -29.98 14.27
CA THR A 166 2.48 -30.68 14.69
C THR A 166 2.20 -31.91 13.82
N LEU A 167 2.43 -31.83 12.51
CA LEU A 167 2.31 -32.96 11.57
C LEU A 167 3.31 -34.07 11.89
N ILE A 168 4.58 -33.73 12.11
CA ILE A 168 5.62 -34.70 12.48
C ILE A 168 5.28 -35.36 13.82
N ASN A 169 4.80 -34.59 14.79
CA ASN A 169 4.41 -35.08 16.11
C ASN A 169 3.18 -36.00 16.05
N THR A 170 2.20 -35.72 15.19
CA THR A 170 1.05 -36.61 14.97
C THR A 170 1.46 -37.92 14.31
N PHE A 171 2.33 -37.89 13.29
CA PHE A 171 2.84 -39.11 12.66
C PHE A 171 3.66 -39.97 13.61
N THR A 172 4.54 -39.37 14.41
CA THR A 172 5.31 -40.11 15.43
C THR A 172 4.39 -40.65 16.54
N GLY A 173 3.33 -39.91 16.90
CA GLY A 173 2.26 -40.39 17.78
C GLY A 173 1.51 -41.60 17.22
N TYR A 174 1.20 -41.61 15.93
CA TYR A 174 0.54 -42.73 15.25
C TYR A 174 1.36 -44.02 15.30
N VAL A 175 2.69 -43.91 15.08
CA VAL A 175 3.60 -45.07 15.20
C VAL A 175 3.69 -45.60 16.64
N LYS A 176 3.54 -44.73 17.64
CA LYS A 176 3.44 -45.14 19.06
C LYS A 176 2.12 -45.86 19.36
N GLU A 177 0.99 -45.35 18.89
CA GLU A 177 -0.33 -46.01 18.99
C GLU A 177 -0.32 -47.42 18.37
N LEU A 178 0.31 -47.58 17.20
CA LEU A 178 0.48 -48.89 16.55
C LEU A 178 1.31 -49.89 17.38
N ARG A 179 2.27 -49.39 18.16
CA ARG A 179 3.05 -50.20 19.10
C ARG A 179 2.18 -50.67 20.26
N ASP A 180 1.42 -49.75 20.86
CA ASP A 180 0.65 -50.01 22.07
C ASP A 180 -0.54 -50.95 21.81
N ARG A 181 -1.11 -50.91 20.58
CA ARG A 181 -2.11 -51.87 20.10
C ARG A 181 -1.54 -53.24 19.66
N LYS A 182 -0.23 -53.47 19.84
CA LYS A 182 0.50 -54.71 19.47
C LYS A 182 0.43 -55.09 17.98
N LEU A 183 0.18 -54.12 17.10
CA LEU A 183 0.14 -54.34 15.65
C LEU A 183 1.55 -54.44 15.02
N LEU A 184 2.58 -54.04 15.76
CA LEU A 184 3.97 -54.10 15.34
C LEU A 184 4.71 -55.31 15.95
N LYS A 185 5.54 -55.97 15.12
CA LYS A 185 6.41 -57.08 15.55
C LYS A 185 7.39 -56.58 16.63
N LYS A 186 7.54 -57.36 17.73
CA LYS A 186 8.42 -57.00 18.86
C LYS A 186 9.84 -56.69 18.36
N GLY A 187 10.36 -55.52 18.74
CA GLY A 187 11.70 -55.04 18.38
C GLY A 187 11.81 -54.23 17.08
N CYS A 188 10.76 -54.15 16.25
CA CYS A 188 10.79 -53.38 14.99
C CYS A 188 10.38 -51.90 15.12
N HIS A 189 10.15 -51.41 16.33
CA HIS A 189 9.62 -50.06 16.56
C HIS A 189 10.56 -48.95 16.06
N GLU A 190 11.86 -49.07 16.34
CA GLU A 190 12.85 -48.08 15.90
C GLU A 190 13.00 -48.04 14.38
N LYS A 191 12.94 -49.20 13.72
CA LYS A 191 12.96 -49.29 12.25
C LYS A 191 11.72 -48.67 11.60
N ALA A 192 10.56 -48.83 12.22
CA ALA A 192 9.33 -48.20 11.74
C ALA A 192 9.37 -46.67 11.88
N LEU A 193 9.93 -46.17 12.99
CA LEU A 193 10.13 -44.73 13.20
C LEU A 193 11.17 -44.14 12.24
N SER A 194 12.28 -44.85 11.97
CA SER A 194 13.30 -44.37 11.03
C SER A 194 12.74 -44.30 9.61
N LEU A 195 12.00 -45.32 9.18
CA LEU A 195 11.36 -45.34 7.86
C LEU A 195 10.32 -44.22 7.71
N ALA A 196 9.47 -44.02 8.73
CA ALA A 196 8.48 -42.95 8.71
C ALA A 196 9.13 -41.55 8.65
N ARG A 197 10.23 -41.35 9.38
CA ARG A 197 11.01 -40.10 9.31
C ARG A 197 11.67 -39.89 7.95
N GLU A 198 12.25 -40.92 7.34
CA GLU A 198 12.82 -40.82 6.00
C GLU A 198 11.77 -40.47 4.95
N MET A 199 10.61 -41.14 4.97
CA MET A 199 9.52 -40.86 4.02
C MET A 199 9.00 -39.42 4.18
N LEU A 200 8.79 -38.97 5.42
CA LEU A 200 8.37 -37.59 5.69
C LEU A 200 9.45 -36.59 5.25
N SER A 201 10.72 -36.85 5.53
CA SER A 201 11.83 -35.98 5.12
C SER A 201 11.95 -35.87 3.60
N SER A 202 11.78 -36.98 2.89
CA SER A 202 11.78 -37.01 1.41
C SER A 202 10.64 -36.15 0.87
N TRP A 203 9.41 -36.39 1.36
CA TRP A 203 8.24 -35.61 0.97
C TRP A 203 8.40 -34.11 1.28
N PHE A 204 8.94 -33.78 2.45
CA PHE A 204 9.23 -32.39 2.82
C PHE A 204 10.20 -31.72 1.85
N THR A 205 11.26 -32.44 1.45
CA THR A 205 12.26 -31.91 0.53
C THR A 205 11.65 -31.63 -0.85
N GLU A 206 10.74 -32.49 -1.32
CA GLU A 206 10.00 -32.28 -2.56
C GLU A 206 9.08 -31.04 -2.49
N GLN A 207 8.34 -30.86 -1.39
CA GLN A 207 7.48 -29.69 -1.21
C GLN A 207 8.29 -28.39 -1.15
N ILE A 208 9.44 -28.40 -0.46
CA ILE A 208 10.34 -27.23 -0.39
C ILE A 208 10.88 -26.90 -1.79
N ALA A 209 11.30 -27.90 -2.57
CA ALA A 209 11.77 -27.71 -3.94
C ALA A 209 10.66 -27.11 -4.83
N HIS A 210 9.42 -27.56 -4.68
CA HIS A 210 8.29 -26.99 -5.40
C HIS A 210 8.07 -25.50 -5.05
N VAL A 211 8.09 -25.15 -3.76
CA VAL A 211 7.96 -23.75 -3.31
C VAL A 211 9.12 -22.90 -3.82
N GLN A 212 10.36 -23.38 -3.76
CA GLN A 212 11.52 -22.67 -4.30
C GLN A 212 11.40 -22.42 -5.81
N ASN A 213 10.95 -23.43 -6.57
CA ASN A 213 10.71 -23.29 -8.01
C ASN A 213 9.57 -22.31 -8.33
N PHE A 214 8.53 -22.28 -7.49
CA PHE A 214 7.45 -21.31 -7.62
C PHE A 214 7.93 -19.88 -7.35
N VAL A 215 8.68 -19.67 -6.26
CA VAL A 215 9.26 -18.36 -5.91
C VAL A 215 10.23 -17.88 -7.00
N THR A 216 11.02 -18.79 -7.56
CA THR A 216 11.96 -18.45 -8.64
C THR A 216 11.22 -18.01 -9.91
N ARG A 217 10.17 -18.74 -10.31
CA ARG A 217 9.30 -18.34 -11.44
C ARG A 217 8.63 -17.00 -11.20
N LEU A 218 8.03 -16.80 -10.02
CA LEU A 218 7.44 -15.52 -9.62
C LEU A 218 8.43 -14.37 -9.74
N ARG A 219 9.68 -14.57 -9.32
CA ARG A 219 10.73 -13.55 -9.44
C ARG A 219 11.02 -13.21 -10.90
N GLU A 220 11.07 -14.19 -11.78
CA GLU A 220 11.32 -13.98 -13.22
C GLU A 220 10.16 -13.27 -13.90
N ASP A 221 8.91 -13.62 -13.56
CA ASP A 221 7.70 -13.00 -14.10
C ASP A 221 7.52 -11.55 -13.62
N LEU A 222 7.78 -11.29 -12.33
CA LEU A 222 7.61 -9.96 -11.72
C LEU A 222 8.79 -9.01 -12.03
N PHE A 223 10.00 -9.55 -12.20
CA PHE A 223 11.20 -8.78 -12.49
C PHE A 223 11.90 -9.36 -13.73
N PRO A 224 11.29 -9.24 -14.92
CA PRO A 224 11.94 -9.66 -16.15
C PRO A 224 13.25 -8.89 -16.26
N LYS A 225 14.38 -9.62 -16.32
CA LYS A 225 15.68 -9.01 -16.60
C LYS A 225 15.53 -8.26 -17.92
N LYS A 226 15.58 -6.92 -17.90
CA LYS A 226 15.63 -6.11 -19.13
C LYS A 226 16.73 -6.70 -20.00
N SER A 227 16.35 -7.33 -21.10
CA SER A 227 17.28 -7.63 -22.16
C SER A 227 17.88 -6.29 -22.57
N ARG A 228 19.18 -6.11 -22.35
CA ARG A 228 19.95 -5.11 -23.08
C ARG A 228 19.85 -5.53 -24.54
N GLN A 229 18.82 -5.05 -25.23
CA GLN A 229 18.83 -5.04 -26.69
C GLN A 229 19.82 -3.94 -27.08
N ASN A 230 20.86 -4.39 -27.76
CA ASN A 230 21.94 -3.60 -28.31
C ASN A 230 21.39 -2.41 -29.12
N ALA A 231 21.91 -1.22 -28.84
CA ALA A 231 22.07 -0.13 -29.78
C ALA A 231 23.55 0.23 -29.76
#